data_AF-A0A7K4FUB6-F1
#
_entry.id   AF-A0A7K4FUB6-F1
#
_cell.length_a   1.000
_cell.length_b   1.000
_cell.length_c   1.000
_cell.angle_alpha   90.00
_cell.angle_beta   90.00
_cell.angle_gamma   90.00
#
_symmetry.space_group_name_H-M   'P 1'
#
loop_
_entity.id
_entity.type
_entity.pdbx_description
1 polymer ?
#
loop_
_entity_poly.entity_id
_entity_poly.type
_entity_poly.pdbx_seq_one_letter_code
_entity_poly.pdbx_strand_id
1 'polypeptide(L)'
;SEMSTNVNGRCFDDGVQIATGCTYAKDLYTRLNYGKYAIILFKPGIGAVRVSIKPEFFEKLINGPARKCLDLKAKGMKPSQFSSELYTPVLEVLETTPDEEMFQYKFLSSFRYVPKRVGTGWRKCDSCGEYVVESEGKIVENKFYCKACYYGYKDDVPIC
;
A
#
# COMPACT_ATOMS: atom_id res chain seq x y z
N SER A 1 4.32 -4.15 0.71
CA SER A 1 3.52 -4.92 -0.26
C SER A 1 4.27 -5.04 -1.57
N GLU A 2 4.12 -6.17 -2.25
CA GLU A 2 4.65 -6.41 -3.59
C GLU A 2 3.71 -5.91 -4.69
N MET A 3 2.54 -5.35 -4.36
CA MET A 3 1.66 -4.68 -5.32
C MET A 3 2.32 -3.45 -5.95
N SER A 4 1.81 -3.06 -7.13
CA SER A 4 2.26 -1.88 -7.88
C SER A 4 1.27 -0.72 -7.80
N THR A 5 1.76 0.49 -8.06
CA THR A 5 0.92 1.69 -8.10
C THR A 5 -0.05 1.72 -9.29
N ASN A 6 0.30 1.11 -10.42
CA ASN A 6 -0.44 1.16 -11.68
C ASN A 6 -1.26 -0.11 -11.96
N VAL A 7 -1.74 -0.82 -10.94
CA VAL A 7 -2.55 -2.03 -11.10
C VAL A 7 -3.91 -1.91 -10.42
N ASN A 8 -4.89 -2.68 -10.92
CA ASN A 8 -6.17 -2.88 -10.25
C ASN A 8 -6.01 -3.74 -8.99
N GLY A 9 -6.98 -3.66 -8.06
CA GLY A 9 -7.01 -4.51 -6.87
C GLY A 9 -6.19 -4.02 -5.67
N ARG A 10 -5.78 -2.76 -5.68
CA ARG A 10 -4.99 -2.13 -4.58
C ARG A 10 -5.70 -2.10 -3.23
N CYS A 11 -7.00 -2.38 -3.16
CA CYS A 11 -7.73 -2.56 -1.89
C CYS A 11 -7.12 -3.64 -0.99
N PHE A 12 -6.35 -4.57 -1.56
CA PHE A 12 -5.53 -5.51 -0.79
C PHE A 12 -4.57 -4.79 0.17
N ASP A 13 -3.95 -3.70 -0.28
CA ASP A 13 -3.01 -2.93 0.54
C ASP A 13 -3.70 -2.27 1.74
N ASP A 14 -4.97 -1.86 1.60
CA ASP A 14 -5.76 -1.29 2.70
C ASP A 14 -6.07 -2.37 3.75
N GLY A 15 -6.50 -3.56 3.31
CA GLY A 15 -6.72 -4.70 4.19
C GLY A 15 -5.47 -5.09 4.99
N VAL A 16 -4.30 -5.11 4.34
CA VAL A 16 -3.02 -5.37 5.02
C VAL A 16 -2.74 -4.33 6.09
N GLN A 17 -2.95 -3.04 5.81
CA GLN A 17 -2.71 -1.98 6.78
C GLN A 17 -3.66 -2.06 7.98
N ILE A 18 -4.93 -2.40 7.74
CA ILE A 18 -5.93 -2.63 8.80
C ILE A 18 -5.53 -3.80 9.69
N ALA A 19 -5.20 -4.96 9.09
CA ALA A 19 -4.89 -6.18 9.82
C ALA A 19 -3.60 -6.09 10.65
N THR A 20 -2.60 -5.34 10.16
CA THR A 20 -1.26 -5.30 10.78
C THR A 20 -1.01 -4.05 11.62
N GLY A 21 -1.78 -2.98 11.38
CA GLY A 21 -1.45 -1.65 11.88
C GLY A 21 -0.17 -1.05 11.29
N CYS A 22 0.50 -1.70 10.34
CA CYS A 22 1.62 -1.14 9.59
C CYS A 22 1.07 -0.20 8.53
N THR A 23 0.76 1.04 8.90
CA THR A 23 0.11 2.02 8.01
C THR A 23 1.10 2.89 7.25
N TYR A 24 0.68 3.38 6.08
CA TYR A 24 1.45 4.30 5.25
C TYR A 24 1.84 5.58 5.99
N ALA A 25 0.90 6.19 6.72
CA ALA A 25 1.15 7.42 7.47
C ALA A 25 2.21 7.28 8.58
N LYS A 26 2.38 6.08 9.15
CA LYS A 26 3.42 5.80 10.15
C LYS A 26 4.78 5.44 9.53
N ASP A 27 4.88 5.52 8.19
CA ASP A 27 6.05 5.08 7.42
C ASP A 27 6.42 3.61 7.65
N LEU A 28 5.42 2.78 8.01
CA LEU A 28 5.57 1.34 8.23
C LEU A 28 5.15 0.52 7.01
N TYR A 29 4.63 1.17 5.98
CA TYR A 29 4.11 0.53 4.79
C TYR A 29 4.76 1.11 3.53
N THR A 30 5.31 0.23 2.70
CA THR A 30 5.88 0.60 1.40
C THR A 30 5.45 -0.37 0.31
N ARG A 31 5.44 0.11 -0.93
CA ARG A 31 5.19 -0.69 -2.14
C ARG A 31 6.51 -0.97 -2.85
N LEU A 32 6.72 -2.23 -3.23
CA LEU A 32 7.88 -2.68 -3.97
C LEU A 32 7.63 -2.70 -5.50
N ASN A 33 6.37 -2.59 -5.93
CA ASN A 33 5.97 -2.53 -7.33
C ASN A 33 6.33 -3.77 -8.18
N TYR A 34 6.11 -4.98 -7.64
CA TYR A 34 6.30 -6.23 -8.38
C TYR A 34 5.01 -6.80 -8.99
N GLY A 35 3.86 -6.18 -8.72
CA GLY A 35 2.55 -6.60 -9.23
C GLY A 35 2.01 -7.88 -8.59
N LYS A 36 2.44 -8.25 -7.39
CA LYS A 36 2.06 -9.52 -6.73
C LYS A 36 1.16 -9.28 -5.52
N TYR A 37 0.14 -10.12 -5.34
CA TYR A 37 -0.65 -10.22 -4.10
C TYR A 37 0.17 -10.91 -3.01
N ALA A 38 1.17 -10.19 -2.51
CA ALA A 38 2.12 -10.66 -1.53
C ALA A 38 2.61 -9.51 -0.66
N ILE A 39 2.98 -9.85 0.57
CA ILE A 39 3.55 -8.92 1.53
C ILE A 39 4.82 -9.51 2.14
N ILE A 40 5.67 -8.60 2.62
CA ILE A 40 6.79 -8.95 3.49
C ILE A 40 6.53 -8.23 4.80
N LEU A 41 6.38 -9.00 5.87
CA LEU A 41 6.33 -8.50 7.23
C LEU A 41 7.73 -8.61 7.81
N PHE A 42 8.24 -7.53 8.37
CA PHE A 42 9.56 -7.48 8.98
C PHE A 42 9.47 -6.87 10.37
N LYS A 43 10.15 -7.50 11.33
CA LYS A 43 10.33 -6.97 12.67
C LYS A 43 11.82 -6.98 13.04
N PRO A 44 12.41 -5.83 13.40
CA PRO A 44 13.79 -5.75 13.85
C PRO A 44 14.09 -6.75 14.97
N GLY A 45 15.24 -7.44 14.87
CA GLY A 45 15.66 -8.45 15.83
C GLY A 45 14.94 -9.81 15.75
N ILE A 46 13.85 -9.93 14.96
CA ILE A 46 13.13 -11.19 14.78
C ILE A 46 13.35 -11.76 13.37
N GLY A 47 13.22 -10.91 12.35
CA GLY A 47 13.39 -11.31 10.95
C GLY A 47 12.22 -10.90 10.07
N ALA A 48 12.20 -11.43 8.86
CA ALA A 48 11.15 -11.17 7.89
C ALA A 48 10.48 -12.45 7.39
N VAL A 49 9.17 -12.36 7.17
CA VAL A 49 8.36 -13.39 6.53
C VAL A 49 7.68 -12.80 5.32
N ARG A 50 7.80 -13.47 4.19
CA ARG A 50 7.02 -13.20 2.99
C ARG A 50 5.77 -14.07 3.01
N VAL A 51 4.60 -13.47 2.81
CA VAL A 51 3.31 -14.16 2.66
C VAL A 51 2.75 -13.83 1.29
N SER A 52 2.23 -14.82 0.57
CA SER A 52 1.58 -14.63 -0.73
C SER A 52 0.38 -15.54 -0.89
N ILE A 53 -0.61 -15.11 -1.67
CA ILE A 53 -1.75 -15.96 -2.04
C ILE A 53 -1.24 -17.12 -2.89
N LYS A 54 -1.73 -18.34 -2.60
CA LYS A 54 -1.44 -19.52 -3.43
C LYS A 54 -2.10 -19.39 -4.80
N PRO A 55 -1.41 -19.73 -5.91
CA PRO A 55 -1.98 -19.64 -7.24
C PRO A 55 -3.32 -20.38 -7.39
N GLU A 56 -3.41 -21.60 -6.84
CA GLU A 56 -4.58 -22.47 -6.97
C GLU A 56 -5.82 -21.85 -6.29
N PHE A 57 -5.63 -21.26 -5.12
CA PHE A 57 -6.70 -20.56 -4.41
C PHE A 57 -7.11 -19.28 -5.14
N PHE A 58 -6.14 -18.52 -5.64
CA PHE A 58 -6.42 -17.30 -6.41
C PHE A 58 -7.20 -17.61 -7.69
N GLU A 59 -6.82 -18.65 -8.42
CA GLU A 59 -7.52 -19.15 -9.61
C GLU A 59 -8.95 -19.59 -9.27
N LYS A 60 -9.13 -20.35 -8.19
CA LYS A 60 -10.46 -20.74 -7.68
C LYS A 60 -11.34 -19.52 -7.44
N LEU A 61 -10.82 -18.47 -6.80
CA LEU A 61 -11.57 -17.24 -6.54
C LEU A 61 -11.97 -16.51 -7.83
N ILE A 62 -11.02 -16.22 -8.71
CA ILE A 62 -11.27 -15.38 -9.90
C ILE A 62 -12.10 -16.09 -10.97
N ASN A 63 -12.00 -17.42 -11.07
CA ASN A 63 -12.79 -18.22 -12.00
C ASN A 63 -14.13 -18.68 -11.42
N GLY A 64 -14.30 -18.59 -10.11
CA GLY A 64 -15.53 -18.96 -9.40
C GLY A 64 -16.23 -17.77 -8.75
N PRO A 65 -16.25 -17.66 -7.42
CA PRO A 65 -17.13 -16.75 -6.68
C PRO A 65 -16.90 -15.27 -7.02
N ALA A 66 -15.67 -14.86 -7.35
CA ALA A 66 -15.37 -13.48 -7.70
C ALA A 66 -15.63 -13.14 -9.19
N ARG A 67 -15.92 -14.14 -10.04
CA ARG A 67 -16.00 -13.95 -11.49
C ARG A 67 -17.00 -12.88 -11.90
N LYS A 68 -18.20 -12.93 -11.32
CA LYS A 68 -19.27 -11.97 -11.63
C LYS A 68 -18.88 -10.54 -11.20
N CYS A 69 -18.20 -10.37 -10.06
CA CYS A 69 -17.64 -9.08 -9.65
C CYS A 69 -16.62 -8.55 -10.66
N LEU A 70 -15.73 -9.42 -11.14
CA LEU A 70 -14.70 -9.06 -12.11
C LEU A 70 -15.31 -8.66 -13.46
N ASP A 71 -16.31 -9.40 -13.94
CA ASP A 71 -17.01 -9.10 -15.19
C ASP A 71 -17.74 -7.74 -15.12
N LEU A 72 -18.39 -7.42 -13.99
CA LEU A 72 -19.05 -6.11 -13.80
C LEU A 72 -18.03 -4.97 -13.72
N LYS A 73 -16.89 -5.18 -13.03
CA LYS A 73 -15.78 -4.21 -13.03
C LYS A 73 -15.22 -3.98 -14.42
N ALA A 74 -15.07 -5.04 -15.22
CA ALA A 74 -14.59 -4.95 -16.60
C ALA A 74 -15.56 -4.14 -17.49
N LYS A 75 -16.85 -4.12 -17.16
CA LYS A 75 -17.87 -3.25 -17.77
C LYS A 75 -17.87 -1.81 -17.24
N GLY A 76 -16.91 -1.44 -16.40
CA GLY A 76 -16.75 -0.09 -15.86
C GLY A 76 -17.61 0.19 -14.61
N MET A 77 -18.32 -0.79 -14.07
CA MET A 77 -19.11 -0.58 -12.86
C MET A 77 -18.21 -0.52 -11.62
N LYS A 78 -18.51 0.43 -10.72
CA LYS A 78 -17.80 0.62 -9.46
C LYS A 78 -18.34 -0.34 -8.38
N PRO A 79 -17.51 -0.78 -7.42
CA PRO A 79 -17.95 -1.63 -6.30
C PRO A 79 -19.15 -1.09 -5.53
N SER A 80 -19.29 0.24 -5.42
CA SER A 80 -20.42 0.91 -4.75
C SER A 80 -21.77 0.72 -5.47
N GLN A 81 -21.76 0.22 -6.70
CA GLN A 81 -22.95 -0.06 -7.49
C GLN A 81 -23.34 -1.55 -7.45
N PHE A 82 -22.57 -2.39 -6.74
CA PHE A 82 -22.82 -3.82 -6.67
C PHE A 82 -23.83 -4.10 -5.55
N SER A 83 -24.76 -5.03 -5.79
CA SER A 83 -25.57 -5.58 -4.70
C SER A 83 -24.66 -6.27 -3.69
N SER A 84 -24.95 -6.15 -2.40
CA SER A 84 -24.20 -6.82 -1.33
C SER A 84 -24.17 -8.34 -1.49
N GLU A 85 -25.27 -8.93 -1.97
CA GLU A 85 -25.43 -10.36 -2.25
C GLU A 85 -24.40 -10.89 -3.27
N LEU A 86 -23.86 -10.00 -4.11
CA LEU A 86 -22.83 -10.37 -5.07
C LEU A 86 -21.54 -10.84 -4.39
N TYR A 87 -21.27 -10.33 -3.18
CA TYR A 87 -20.08 -10.66 -2.41
C TYR A 87 -20.26 -11.89 -1.52
N THR A 88 -21.49 -12.31 -1.24
CA THR A 88 -21.78 -13.45 -0.33
C THR A 88 -20.97 -14.70 -0.69
N PRO A 89 -20.93 -15.18 -1.95
CA PRO A 89 -20.16 -16.38 -2.29
C PRO A 89 -18.65 -16.20 -2.12
N VAL A 90 -18.15 -14.95 -2.26
CA VAL A 90 -16.73 -14.65 -2.03
C VAL A 90 -16.42 -14.70 -0.55
N LEU A 91 -17.28 -14.09 0.28
CA LEU A 91 -17.11 -14.06 1.73
C LEU A 91 -17.18 -15.47 2.33
N GLU A 92 -18.14 -16.28 1.91
CA GLU A 92 -18.25 -17.68 2.36
C GLU A 92 -16.96 -18.45 2.08
N VAL A 93 -16.41 -18.35 0.86
CA VAL A 93 -15.15 -19.04 0.52
C VAL A 93 -13.99 -18.52 1.38
N LEU A 94 -13.90 -17.22 1.65
CA LEU A 94 -12.85 -16.64 2.49
C LEU A 94 -12.98 -17.04 3.98
N GLU A 95 -14.20 -17.17 4.49
CA GLU A 95 -14.47 -17.52 5.88
C GLU A 95 -14.28 -19.01 6.17
N THR A 96 -14.59 -19.88 5.20
CA THR A 96 -14.51 -21.34 5.40
C THR A 96 -13.19 -21.97 4.99
N THR A 97 -12.38 -21.28 4.16
CA THR A 97 -11.10 -21.84 3.69
C THR A 97 -10.01 -21.56 4.72
N PRO A 98 -9.25 -22.57 5.19
CA PRO A 98 -8.11 -22.37 6.09
C PRO A 98 -7.01 -21.50 5.48
N ASP A 99 -6.28 -20.75 6.33
CA ASP A 99 -5.18 -19.88 5.90
C ASP A 99 -4.10 -20.66 5.15
N GLU A 100 -3.80 -21.89 5.54
CA GLU A 100 -2.80 -22.73 4.89
C GLU A 100 -3.20 -23.16 3.48
N GLU A 101 -4.49 -23.14 3.14
CA GLU A 101 -4.99 -23.37 1.79
C GLU A 101 -5.00 -22.09 0.95
N MET A 102 -5.17 -20.93 1.59
CA MET A 102 -5.20 -19.63 0.90
C MET A 102 -3.81 -19.06 0.65
N PHE A 103 -2.89 -19.25 1.59
CA PHE A 103 -1.62 -18.56 1.65
C PHE A 103 -0.44 -19.52 1.75
N GLN A 104 0.71 -19.05 1.27
CA GLN A 104 2.00 -19.67 1.49
C GLN A 104 2.96 -18.62 2.06
N TYR A 105 3.91 -19.07 2.88
CA TYR A 105 4.90 -18.19 3.47
C TYR A 105 6.33 -18.72 3.38
N LYS A 106 7.30 -17.79 3.45
CA LYS A 106 8.72 -18.11 3.49
C LYS A 106 9.47 -17.10 4.37
N PHE A 107 10.29 -17.59 5.28
CA PHE A 107 11.24 -16.75 6.03
C PHE A 107 12.35 -16.23 5.10
N LEU A 108 12.66 -14.94 5.21
CA LEU A 108 13.70 -14.29 4.41
C LEU A 108 14.92 -14.00 5.28
N SER A 109 15.89 -14.91 5.27
CA SER A 109 17.12 -14.82 6.08
C SER A 109 18.03 -13.64 5.70
N SER A 110 17.94 -13.16 4.45
CA SER A 110 18.77 -12.06 3.93
C SER A 110 18.05 -10.71 3.87
N PHE A 111 16.83 -10.60 4.41
CA PHE A 111 16.07 -9.35 4.34
C PHE A 111 16.72 -8.26 5.18
N ARG A 112 17.00 -7.12 4.58
CA ARG A 112 17.55 -5.93 5.25
C ARG A 112 16.58 -4.77 5.08
N TYR A 113 16.17 -4.18 6.20
CA TYR A 113 15.41 -2.94 6.22
C TYR A 113 16.29 -1.81 6.74
N VAL A 114 16.32 -0.70 6.01
CA VAL A 114 16.99 0.53 6.45
C VAL A 114 15.91 1.48 6.96
N PRO A 115 15.86 1.80 8.25
CA PRO A 115 14.89 2.75 8.76
C PRO A 115 15.15 4.13 8.13
N LYS A 116 14.07 4.83 7.76
CA LYS A 116 14.19 6.21 7.28
C LYS A 116 14.59 7.11 8.45
N ARG A 117 15.40 8.13 8.15
CA ARG A 117 15.71 9.18 9.12
C ARG A 117 14.49 10.05 9.30
N VAL A 118 14.14 10.32 10.55
CA VAL A 118 13.09 11.29 10.89
C VAL A 118 13.73 12.67 10.95
N GLY A 119 13.20 13.60 10.16
CA GLY A 119 13.62 15.01 10.22
C GLY A 119 13.24 15.61 11.57
N THR A 120 14.17 16.33 12.19
CA THR A 120 13.94 17.08 13.43
C THR A 120 14.03 18.58 13.15
N GLY A 121 13.32 19.39 13.93
CA GLY A 121 13.34 20.85 13.82
C GLY A 121 12.34 21.41 12.81
N TRP A 122 11.95 22.66 13.02
CA TRP A 122 11.02 23.40 12.18
C TRP A 122 11.57 24.79 11.88
N ARG A 123 11.45 25.22 10.63
CA ARG A 123 11.80 26.57 10.19
C ARG A 123 10.69 27.15 9.32
N LYS A 124 10.43 28.45 9.44
CA LYS A 124 9.46 29.14 8.59
C LYS A 124 10.03 29.31 7.19
N CYS A 125 9.23 29.01 6.17
CA CYS A 125 9.52 29.34 4.79
C CYS A 125 9.55 30.87 4.61
N ASP A 126 10.63 31.42 4.05
CA ASP A 126 10.81 32.85 3.80
C ASP A 126 9.88 33.39 2.69
N SER A 127 9.18 32.51 1.95
CA SER A 127 8.20 32.90 0.92
C SER A 127 6.75 32.85 1.40
N CYS A 128 6.29 31.72 1.96
CA CYS A 128 4.87 31.55 2.36
C CYS A 128 4.61 31.71 3.86
N GLY A 129 5.65 31.73 4.70
CA GLY A 129 5.53 31.88 6.15
C GLY A 129 5.15 30.61 6.92
N GLU A 130 4.83 29.50 6.24
CA GLU A 130 4.48 28.22 6.87
C GLU A 130 5.70 27.54 7.52
N TYR A 131 5.46 26.80 8.59
CA TYR A 131 6.50 25.95 9.20
C TYR A 131 6.73 24.70 8.38
N VAL A 132 8.00 24.41 8.11
CA VAL A 132 8.46 23.23 7.38
C VAL A 132 9.44 22.47 8.27
N VAL A 133 9.41 21.13 8.22
CA VAL A 133 10.47 20.31 8.82
C VAL A 133 11.79 20.68 8.16
N GLU A 134 12.81 21.01 8.95
CA GLU A 134 14.02 21.65 8.43
C GLU A 134 14.74 20.79 7.37
N SER A 135 14.75 19.46 7.56
CA SER A 135 15.33 18.51 6.60
C SER A 135 14.61 18.47 5.24
N GLU A 136 13.40 19.01 5.16
CA GLU A 136 12.55 19.02 3.97
C GLU A 136 12.61 20.34 3.19
N GLY A 137 13.31 21.37 3.69
CA GLY A 137 13.45 22.65 3.00
C GLY A 137 14.64 22.76 2.07
N LYS A 138 14.78 23.94 1.44
CA LYS A 138 15.90 24.31 0.57
C LYS A 138 16.47 25.65 1.02
N ILE A 139 17.79 25.74 1.13
CA ILE A 139 18.49 26.99 1.44
C ILE A 139 19.08 27.54 0.14
N VAL A 140 18.68 28.75 -0.21
CA VAL A 140 19.16 29.49 -1.39
C VAL A 140 19.48 30.91 -0.92
N GLU A 141 20.72 31.36 -1.12
CA GLU A 141 21.16 32.70 -0.72
C GLU A 141 20.78 33.07 0.73
N ASN A 142 21.04 32.13 1.67
CA ASN A 142 20.70 32.23 3.10
C ASN A 142 19.20 32.29 3.45
N LYS A 143 18.30 32.24 2.48
CA LYS A 143 16.85 32.11 2.70
C LYS A 143 16.43 30.65 2.63
N PHE A 144 15.48 30.26 3.46
CA PHE A 144 14.93 28.93 3.59
C PHE A 144 13.54 28.86 2.95
N TYR A 145 13.37 27.93 2.02
CA TYR A 145 12.14 27.74 1.25
C TYR A 145 11.57 26.34 1.46
N CYS A 146 10.25 26.25 1.56
CA CYS A 146 9.57 24.96 1.41
C CYS A 146 9.73 24.46 -0.03
N LYS A 147 9.65 23.13 -0.23
CA LYS A 147 9.77 22.53 -1.57
C LYS A 147 8.73 23.08 -2.56
N ALA A 148 7.51 23.38 -2.11
CA ALA A 148 6.47 23.94 -2.98
C ALA A 148 6.80 25.36 -3.46
N CYS A 149 7.30 26.25 -2.58
CA CYS A 149 7.72 27.60 -2.99
C CYS A 149 9.00 27.57 -3.85
N TYR A 150 9.86 26.58 -3.67
CA TYR A 150 11.10 26.48 -4.45
C TYR A 150 10.92 25.81 -5.82
N TYR A 151 10.19 24.69 -5.88
CA TYR A 151 10.01 23.90 -7.10
C TYR A 151 8.67 24.16 -7.82
N GLY A 152 7.72 24.82 -7.17
CA GLY A 152 6.30 24.81 -7.56
C GLY A 152 5.56 23.60 -7.00
N TYR A 153 4.23 23.64 -7.08
CA TYR A 153 3.42 22.43 -6.88
C TYR A 153 3.61 21.48 -8.07
N LYS A 154 3.54 20.18 -7.80
CA LYS A 154 3.56 19.18 -8.85
C LYS A 154 2.16 19.02 -9.41
N ASP A 155 1.99 19.35 -10.69
CA ASP A 155 0.70 19.27 -11.39
C ASP A 155 0.47 17.88 -12.04
N ASP A 156 1.50 17.02 -12.06
CA ASP A 156 1.52 15.71 -12.70
C ASP A 156 1.22 14.54 -11.75
N VAL A 157 0.89 14.82 -10.49
CA VAL A 157 0.59 13.82 -9.47
C VAL A 157 -0.89 13.91 -9.10
N PRO A 158 -1.65 12.80 -9.08
CA PRO A 158 -3.01 12.82 -8.58
C PRO A 158 -3.03 13.30 -7.13
N ILE A 159 -3.67 14.45 -6.88
CA ILE A 159 -3.93 14.99 -5.55
C ILE A 159 -5.44 14.81 -5.32
N CYS A 160 -5.75 14.04 -4.27
CA CYS A 160 -7.08 13.68 -3.72
C CYS A 160 -8.29 13.81 -4.64
#